data_AF-A0A963GP29-F1
#
_entry.id   AF-A0A963GP29-F1
#
_cell.length_a   1.000
_cell.length_b   1.000
_cell.length_c   1.000
_cell.angle_alpha   90.00
_cell.angle_beta   90.00
_cell.angle_gamma   90.00
#
_symmetry.space_group_name_H-M   'P 1'
#
loop_
_entity.id
_entity.type
_entity.pdbx_description
1 polymer ?
#
loop_
_entity_poly.entity_id
_entity_poly.type
_entity_poly.pdbx_seq_one_letter_code
_entity_poly.pdbx_strand_id
1 'polypeptide(L)'
;MTRTLFLGLDGATFHILDDLTRDQPGQGVVMPFLGQFMADGFRAPLRSTPHPLTPPAWTTLVTGRNPGAHGIHDFMRVDDRQHEVFFTLYDFRDIRCETIWSLAERQDRSVVSLNFPMMAPPPKLHGSLIPGFTPWKHLRRNMTPDTLYERLQAIPGFHPKELAWDFERENQIGEDMDSDYLAAWIGYHLPREELWFQVARKLLVEDQPALMAVMFDGTDKIQHQAWAYLDPELRPDHPDETWLRLRKLCL
;
A
#
# COMPACT_ATOMS: atom_id res chain seq x y z
N MET A 1 -17.26 17.89 3.33
CA MET A 1 -16.17 17.72 4.31
C MET A 1 -16.04 16.24 4.65
N THR A 2 -14.86 15.68 4.42
CA THR A 2 -14.53 14.30 4.75
C THR A 2 -14.53 14.09 6.26
N ARG A 3 -15.17 13.01 6.71
CA ARG A 3 -15.31 12.67 8.14
C ARG A 3 -14.36 11.57 8.58
N THR A 4 -13.98 10.68 7.67
CA THR A 4 -13.13 9.55 7.98
C THR A 4 -12.06 9.40 6.91
N LEU A 5 -10.80 9.34 7.36
CA LEU A 5 -9.63 9.06 6.54
C LEU A 5 -8.99 7.78 7.07
N PHE A 6 -8.82 6.81 6.18
CA PHE A 6 -8.10 5.59 6.42
C PHE A 6 -6.75 5.64 5.69
N LEU A 7 -5.67 5.53 6.44
CA LEU A 7 -4.31 5.48 5.90
C LEU A 7 -3.74 4.08 6.16
N GLY A 8 -3.53 3.32 5.08
CA GLY A 8 -2.83 2.05 5.13
C GLY A 8 -1.35 2.26 4.86
N LEU A 9 -0.48 1.71 5.72
CA LEU A 9 0.96 1.67 5.52
C LEU A 9 1.38 0.19 5.50
N ASP A 10 1.72 -0.34 4.32
CA ASP A 10 2.05 -1.76 4.19
C ASP A 10 3.42 -2.08 4.81
N GLY A 11 3.53 -3.19 5.54
CA GLY A 11 4.77 -3.56 6.24
C GLY A 11 5.20 -2.61 7.37
N ALA A 12 4.38 -1.65 7.81
CA ALA A 12 4.79 -0.62 8.80
C ALA A 12 4.64 -1.10 10.27
N THR A 13 5.51 -2.00 10.71
CA THR A 13 5.49 -2.53 12.09
C THR A 13 5.85 -1.46 13.14
N PHE A 14 5.23 -1.53 14.33
CA PHE A 14 5.58 -0.65 15.44
C PHE A 14 7.04 -0.75 15.88
N HIS A 15 7.71 -1.90 15.64
CA HIS A 15 9.15 -2.05 15.90
C HIS A 15 9.98 -0.97 15.20
N ILE A 16 9.70 -0.73 13.92
CA ILE A 16 10.37 0.30 13.13
C ILE A 16 9.82 1.68 13.47
N LEU A 17 8.49 1.84 13.55
CA LEU A 17 7.88 3.15 13.81
C LEU A 17 8.28 3.73 15.17
N ASP A 18 8.44 2.91 16.22
CA ASP A 18 8.88 3.38 17.53
C ASP A 18 10.34 3.86 17.50
N ASP A 19 11.22 3.27 16.68
CA ASP A 19 12.57 3.79 16.44
C ASP A 19 12.53 5.13 15.68
N LEU A 20 11.68 5.24 14.64
CA LEU A 20 11.62 6.44 13.79
C LEU A 20 10.93 7.65 14.43
N THR A 21 10.06 7.41 15.43
CA THR A 21 9.30 8.47 16.11
C THR A 21 9.93 8.96 17.41
N ARG A 22 10.98 8.29 17.91
CA ARG A 22 11.75 8.74 19.08
C ARG A 22 12.93 9.60 18.67
N ASP A 23 13.41 10.42 19.61
CA ASP A 23 14.64 11.18 19.44
C ASP A 23 15.86 10.25 19.45
N GLN A 24 16.64 10.28 18.38
CA GLN A 24 17.83 9.46 18.21
C GLN A 24 19.11 10.30 18.33
N PRO A 25 20.13 9.84 19.09
CA PRO A 25 21.40 10.55 19.23
C PRO A 25 22.04 10.88 17.88
N GLY A 26 22.28 12.17 17.62
CA GLY A 26 22.92 12.65 16.39
C GLY A 26 22.03 12.66 15.14
N GLN A 27 20.79 12.17 15.22
CA GLN A 27 19.84 12.09 14.09
C GLN A 27 18.56 12.89 14.34
N GLY A 28 18.13 13.03 15.60
CA GLY A 28 16.86 13.66 15.93
C GLY A 28 15.68 12.72 15.74
N VAL A 29 14.48 13.29 15.66
CA VAL A 29 13.24 12.57 15.39
C VAL A 29 12.99 12.54 13.88
N VAL A 30 12.93 11.35 13.29
CA VAL A 30 12.73 11.18 11.83
C VAL A 30 11.29 11.47 11.43
N MET A 31 10.32 10.94 12.19
CA MET A 31 8.89 11.07 11.89
C MET A 31 8.15 11.85 12.99
N PRO A 32 8.44 13.15 13.19
CA PRO A 32 7.89 13.92 14.31
C PRO A 32 6.36 14.06 14.23
N PHE A 33 5.80 14.23 13.04
CA PHE A 33 4.35 14.34 12.86
C PHE A 33 3.62 13.02 13.17
N LEU A 34 4.18 11.89 12.75
CA LEU A 34 3.61 10.58 13.07
C LEU A 34 3.73 10.29 14.56
N GLY A 35 4.86 10.63 15.18
CA GLY A 35 5.06 10.51 16.62
C GLY A 35 4.01 11.31 17.41
N GLN A 36 3.75 12.55 17.01
CA GLN A 36 2.67 13.36 17.60
C GLN A 36 1.29 12.73 17.37
N PHE A 37 0.99 12.32 16.13
CA PHE A 37 -0.30 11.69 15.80
C PHE A 37 -0.57 10.43 16.63
N MET A 38 0.46 9.60 16.85
CA MET A 38 0.36 8.40 17.67
C MET A 38 0.18 8.73 19.16
N ALA A 39 0.78 9.81 19.65
CA ALA A 39 0.67 10.25 21.05
C ALA A 39 -0.71 10.86 21.37
N ASP A 40 -1.32 11.56 20.40
CA ASP A 40 -2.64 12.17 20.54
C ASP A 40 -3.79 11.17 20.30
N GLY A 41 -3.47 9.96 19.83
CA GLY A 41 -4.43 8.92 19.44
C GLY A 41 -4.42 7.67 20.34
N PHE A 42 -4.95 6.57 19.81
CA PHE A 42 -4.87 5.26 20.43
C PHE A 42 -4.11 4.30 19.53
N ARG A 43 -3.18 3.54 20.11
CA ARG A 43 -2.40 2.51 19.41
C ARG A 43 -2.43 1.20 20.19
N ALA A 44 -2.54 0.09 19.46
CA ALA A 44 -2.45 -1.24 20.04
C ALA A 44 -1.94 -2.24 18.98
N PRO A 45 -1.15 -3.25 19.37
CA PRO A 45 -0.77 -4.32 18.46
C PRO A 45 -2.02 -5.10 18.03
N LEU A 46 -2.16 -5.31 16.73
CA LEU A 46 -3.21 -6.13 16.14
C LEU A 46 -2.60 -7.41 15.56
N ARG A 47 -3.35 -8.52 15.64
CA ARG A 47 -2.98 -9.75 14.97
C ARG A 47 -3.37 -9.65 13.49
N SER A 48 -2.41 -9.91 12.61
CA SER A 48 -2.66 -10.05 11.18
C SER A 48 -3.35 -11.40 10.87
N THR A 49 -3.54 -11.70 9.59
CA THR A 49 -3.99 -13.01 9.12
C THR A 49 -2.95 -14.11 9.42
N PRO A 50 -3.35 -15.40 9.51
CA PRO A 50 -2.41 -16.50 9.81
C PRO A 50 -1.22 -16.57 8.85
N HIS A 51 -1.45 -16.26 7.58
CA HIS A 51 -0.42 -15.98 6.60
C HIS A 51 -0.43 -14.47 6.34
N PRO A 52 0.56 -13.70 6.82
CA PRO A 52 0.59 -12.24 6.72
C PRO A 52 1.03 -11.82 5.31
N LEU A 53 0.23 -12.14 4.31
CA LEU A 53 0.40 -11.70 2.93
C LEU A 53 -0.52 -10.50 2.67
N THR A 54 -0.08 -9.60 1.78
CA THR A 54 -0.80 -8.37 1.41
C THR A 54 -2.26 -8.63 1.00
N PRO A 55 -2.61 -9.54 0.05
CA PRO A 55 -4.00 -9.72 -0.36
C PRO A 55 -4.95 -10.20 0.74
N PRO A 56 -4.66 -11.26 1.52
CA PRO A 56 -5.56 -11.68 2.59
C PRO A 56 -5.66 -10.65 3.72
N ALA A 57 -4.56 -9.96 4.07
CA ALA A 57 -4.55 -8.98 5.15
C ALA A 57 -5.43 -7.75 4.83
N TRP A 58 -5.24 -7.14 3.66
CA TRP A 58 -6.06 -5.98 3.26
C TRP A 58 -7.50 -6.37 2.95
N THR A 59 -7.76 -7.56 2.39
CA THR A 59 -9.14 -8.04 2.21
C THR A 59 -9.82 -8.29 3.56
N THR A 60 -9.10 -8.81 4.55
CA THR A 60 -9.61 -8.96 5.92
C THR A 60 -9.99 -7.61 6.51
N LEU A 61 -9.14 -6.59 6.31
CA LEU A 61 -9.39 -5.24 6.79
C LEU A 61 -10.65 -4.61 6.18
N VAL A 62 -10.80 -4.68 4.86
CA VAL A 62 -11.91 -4.03 4.15
C VAL A 62 -13.24 -4.80 4.25
N THR A 63 -13.22 -6.07 4.65
CA THR A 63 -14.45 -6.87 4.86
C THR A 63 -14.81 -7.07 6.33
N GLY A 64 -13.84 -6.90 7.25
CA GLY A 64 -14.00 -7.26 8.65
C GLY A 64 -14.15 -8.78 8.88
N ARG A 65 -13.74 -9.61 7.92
CA ARG A 65 -13.87 -11.07 7.93
C ARG A 65 -12.51 -11.72 7.72
N ASN A 66 -12.32 -12.95 8.19
CA ASN A 66 -11.05 -13.66 7.99
C ASN A 66 -10.98 -14.31 6.58
N PRO A 67 -9.79 -14.79 6.14
CA PRO A 67 -9.62 -15.42 4.83
C PRO A 67 -10.57 -16.57 4.52
N GLY A 68 -10.93 -17.38 5.52
CA GLY A 68 -11.89 -18.47 5.35
C GLY A 68 -13.30 -17.99 4.99
N ALA A 69 -13.67 -16.77 5.38
CA ALA A 69 -14.97 -16.17 5.08
C ALA A 69 -14.96 -15.37 3.77
N HIS A 70 -13.98 -14.50 3.54
CA HIS A 70 -13.93 -13.70 2.30
C HIS A 70 -13.34 -14.45 1.10
N GLY A 71 -12.61 -15.54 1.31
CA GLY A 71 -12.15 -16.44 0.25
C GLY A 71 -10.87 -16.03 -0.50
N ILE A 72 -10.17 -15.00 -0.03
CA ILE A 72 -8.88 -14.56 -0.59
C ILE A 72 -7.78 -15.09 0.32
N HIS A 73 -6.90 -15.92 -0.23
CA HIS A 73 -5.88 -16.63 0.54
C HIS A 73 -4.44 -16.26 0.14
N ASP A 74 -4.25 -15.74 -1.07
CA ASP A 74 -2.95 -15.44 -1.67
C ASP A 74 -3.15 -14.42 -2.82
N PHE A 75 -2.10 -14.08 -3.56
CA PHE A 75 -2.15 -13.34 -4.83
C PHE A 75 -2.77 -14.18 -5.95
N MET A 76 -2.50 -15.48 -5.94
CA MET A 76 -2.94 -16.43 -6.97
C MET A 76 -3.80 -17.53 -6.37
N ARG A 77 -4.75 -18.02 -7.15
CA ARG A 77 -5.45 -19.28 -6.89
C ARG A 77 -5.05 -20.33 -7.91
N VAL A 78 -5.11 -21.57 -7.44
CA VAL A 78 -5.01 -22.77 -8.26
C VAL A 78 -6.41 -23.16 -8.70
N ASP A 79 -6.63 -23.24 -10.01
CA ASP A 79 -7.87 -23.69 -10.63
C ASP A 79 -7.59 -25.04 -11.33
N ASP A 80 -8.19 -26.12 -10.81
CA ASP A 80 -8.11 -27.47 -11.38
C ASP A 80 -9.27 -27.66 -12.35
N ARG A 81 -8.95 -27.70 -13.64
CA ARG A 81 -9.92 -27.90 -14.72
C ARG A 81 -9.69 -29.25 -15.37
N GLN A 82 -10.20 -30.29 -14.74
CA GLN A 82 -10.24 -31.65 -15.29
C GLN A 82 -8.88 -32.12 -15.83
N HIS A 83 -7.88 -32.18 -14.94
CA HIS A 83 -6.50 -32.66 -15.15
C HIS A 83 -5.47 -31.62 -15.62
N GLU A 84 -5.84 -30.34 -15.68
CA GLU A 84 -4.90 -29.24 -15.89
C GLU A 84 -4.98 -28.23 -14.74
N VAL A 85 -3.81 -27.85 -14.24
CA VAL A 85 -3.65 -26.92 -13.13
C VAL A 85 -3.34 -25.53 -13.69
N PHE A 86 -4.22 -24.57 -13.44
CA PHE A 86 -4.05 -23.18 -13.83
C PHE A 86 -3.79 -22.29 -12.62
N PHE A 87 -2.84 -21.37 -12.75
CA PHE A 87 -2.67 -20.28 -11.80
C PHE A 87 -3.39 -19.04 -12.34
N THR A 88 -4.31 -18.51 -11.55
CA THR A 88 -5.05 -17.28 -11.89
C THR A 88 -4.96 -16.29 -10.75
N LEU A 89 -4.99 -15.00 -11.03
CA LEU A 89 -5.02 -13.98 -10.00
C LEU A 89 -6.39 -13.95 -9.33
N TYR A 90 -6.39 -13.74 -8.01
CA TYR A 90 -7.61 -13.33 -7.32
C TYR A 90 -8.01 -11.93 -7.79
N ASP A 91 -9.32 -11.68 -7.82
CA ASP A 91 -9.87 -10.37 -8.14
C ASP A 91 -11.11 -10.07 -7.30
N PHE A 92 -11.71 -8.89 -7.48
CA PHE A 92 -12.83 -8.42 -6.66
C PHE A 92 -14.02 -9.39 -6.65
N ARG A 93 -14.24 -10.12 -7.75
CA ARG A 93 -15.35 -11.07 -7.90
C ARG A 93 -15.17 -12.31 -7.03
N ASP A 94 -13.97 -12.55 -6.54
CA ASP A 94 -13.65 -13.69 -5.68
C ASP A 94 -13.89 -13.37 -4.20
N ILE A 95 -14.09 -12.09 -3.85
CA ILE A 95 -14.40 -11.66 -2.49
C ILE A 95 -15.84 -12.04 -2.17
N ARG A 96 -16.01 -13.01 -1.26
CA ARG A 96 -17.32 -13.59 -0.89
C ARG A 96 -18.08 -12.80 0.19
N CYS A 97 -17.49 -11.69 0.64
CA CYS A 97 -18.00 -10.87 1.74
C CYS A 97 -18.22 -9.43 1.26
N GLU A 98 -19.19 -8.76 1.86
CA GLU A 98 -19.41 -7.34 1.64
C GLU A 98 -18.22 -6.52 2.16
N THR A 99 -17.79 -5.53 1.38
CA THR A 99 -16.73 -4.59 1.79
C THR A 99 -17.31 -3.37 2.49
N ILE A 100 -16.50 -2.66 3.28
CA ILE A 100 -16.87 -1.36 3.85
C ILE A 100 -17.21 -0.32 2.77
N TRP A 101 -16.66 -0.46 1.56
CA TRP A 101 -16.99 0.37 0.40
C TRP A 101 -18.44 0.14 -0.06
N SER A 102 -18.82 -1.13 -0.21
CA SER A 102 -20.19 -1.52 -0.58
C SER A 102 -21.21 -1.16 0.51
N LEU A 103 -20.83 -1.27 1.79
CA LEU A 103 -21.66 -0.84 2.92
C LEU A 103 -21.90 0.67 2.94
N ALA A 104 -20.87 1.46 2.64
CA ALA A 104 -20.98 2.92 2.53
C ALA A 104 -21.84 3.32 1.33
N GLU A 105 -21.65 2.65 0.18
CA GLU A 105 -22.45 2.85 -1.03
C GLU A 105 -23.95 2.64 -0.77
N ARG A 106 -24.31 1.54 -0.10
CA ARG A 106 -25.72 1.25 0.27
C ARG A 106 -26.35 2.31 1.16
N GLN A 107 -25.55 3.13 1.82
CA GLN A 107 -25.98 4.22 2.67
C GLN A 107 -25.84 5.59 1.99
N ASP A 108 -25.64 5.60 0.67
CA ASP A 108 -25.44 6.79 -0.16
C ASP A 108 -24.31 7.68 0.38
N ARG A 109 -23.21 7.04 0.80
CA ARG A 109 -21.99 7.71 1.28
C ARG A 109 -20.92 7.61 0.23
N SER A 110 -20.38 8.77 -0.17
CA SER A 110 -19.28 8.82 -1.12
C SER A 110 -17.99 8.24 -0.54
N VAL A 111 -17.31 7.40 -1.34
CA VAL A 111 -16.08 6.70 -0.96
C VAL A 111 -14.98 7.01 -1.96
N VAL A 112 -13.77 7.23 -1.47
CA VAL A 112 -12.55 7.15 -2.29
C VAL A 112 -11.68 6.01 -1.77
N SER A 113 -11.37 5.01 -2.60
CA SER A 113 -10.52 3.85 -2.25
C SER A 113 -9.34 3.75 -3.21
N LEU A 114 -8.12 3.87 -2.70
CA LEU A 114 -6.89 3.98 -3.49
C LEU A 114 -5.87 2.90 -3.13
N ASN A 115 -5.38 2.19 -4.15
CA ASN A 115 -4.28 1.21 -4.09
C ASN A 115 -4.56 -0.08 -3.29
N PHE A 116 -5.80 -0.38 -2.92
CA PHE A 116 -6.12 -1.65 -2.23
C PHE A 116 -6.05 -2.85 -3.19
N PRO A 117 -5.41 -3.98 -2.79
CA PRO A 117 -5.34 -5.18 -3.60
C PRO A 117 -6.72 -5.78 -3.82
N MET A 118 -6.86 -6.58 -4.89
CA MET A 118 -8.07 -7.33 -5.21
C MET A 118 -9.32 -6.48 -5.46
N MET A 119 -9.17 -5.18 -5.74
CA MET A 119 -10.29 -4.27 -6.00
C MET A 119 -10.63 -4.09 -7.48
N ALA A 120 -9.95 -4.81 -8.38
CA ALA A 120 -10.27 -4.84 -9.80
C ALA A 120 -11.14 -6.07 -10.12
N PRO A 121 -12.13 -5.99 -11.03
CA PRO A 121 -12.76 -4.75 -11.47
C PRO A 121 -13.51 -4.07 -10.31
N PRO A 122 -13.59 -2.74 -10.28
CA PRO A 122 -14.25 -2.02 -9.19
C PRO A 122 -15.75 -2.34 -9.14
N PRO A 123 -16.35 -2.52 -7.96
CA PRO A 123 -17.80 -2.52 -7.82
C PRO A 123 -18.39 -1.17 -8.22
N LYS A 124 -19.73 -1.12 -8.38
CA LYS A 124 -20.44 0.17 -8.40
C LYS A 124 -20.22 0.89 -7.07
N LEU A 125 -19.82 2.15 -7.15
CA LEU A 125 -19.45 2.98 -6.02
C LEU A 125 -19.77 4.45 -6.33
N HIS A 126 -20.43 5.13 -5.41
CA HIS A 126 -20.54 6.58 -5.35
C HIS A 126 -19.19 7.12 -4.90
N GLY A 127 -18.42 7.68 -5.83
CA GLY A 127 -17.08 8.20 -5.57
C GLY A 127 -16.05 7.54 -6.48
N SER A 128 -14.81 7.39 -5.99
CA SER A 128 -13.68 6.99 -6.81
C SER A 128 -13.00 5.73 -6.28
N LEU A 129 -12.66 4.78 -7.16
CA LEU A 129 -11.84 3.61 -6.80
C LEU A 129 -10.70 3.44 -7.81
N ILE A 130 -9.49 3.31 -7.31
CA ILE A 130 -8.31 2.90 -8.08
C ILE A 130 -7.74 1.65 -7.39
N PRO A 131 -7.75 0.48 -8.04
CA PRO A 131 -7.26 -0.75 -7.43
C PRO A 131 -5.73 -0.75 -7.38
N GLY A 132 -5.21 -1.38 -6.33
CA GLY A 132 -3.81 -1.77 -6.28
C GLY A 132 -3.53 -2.95 -7.22
N PHE A 133 -2.24 -3.30 -7.37
CA PHE A 133 -1.81 -4.54 -8.04
C PHE A 133 -2.32 -4.70 -9.49
N THR A 134 -2.71 -3.59 -10.12
CA THR A 134 -3.22 -3.58 -11.49
C THR A 134 -2.14 -3.03 -12.42
N PRO A 135 -1.74 -3.78 -13.47
CA PRO A 135 -0.79 -3.28 -14.45
C PRO A 135 -1.27 -1.97 -15.08
N TRP A 136 -0.36 -1.02 -15.31
CA TRP A 136 -0.73 0.32 -15.80
C TRP A 136 -1.53 0.29 -17.11
N LYS A 137 -1.25 -0.68 -18.00
CA LYS A 137 -1.97 -0.91 -19.27
C LYS A 137 -3.46 -1.22 -19.06
N HIS A 138 -3.83 -1.63 -17.85
CA HIS A 138 -5.18 -2.03 -17.47
C HIS A 138 -5.78 -1.09 -16.43
N LEU A 139 -5.07 -0.07 -15.99
CA LEU A 139 -5.52 0.81 -14.90
C LEU A 139 -6.76 1.61 -15.29
N ARG A 140 -6.77 2.24 -16.48
CA ARG A 140 -7.89 3.06 -16.97
C ARG A 140 -9.22 2.31 -17.01
N ARG A 141 -9.21 1.02 -17.39
CA ARG A 141 -10.43 0.19 -17.46
C ARG A 141 -10.85 -0.43 -16.12
N ASN A 142 -10.01 -0.33 -15.10
CA ASN A 142 -10.23 -0.92 -13.78
C ASN A 142 -10.34 0.14 -12.69
N MET A 143 -10.58 1.40 -13.04
CA MET A 143 -10.89 2.46 -12.08
C MET A 143 -12.32 2.94 -12.29
N THR A 144 -12.90 3.58 -11.28
CA THR A 144 -14.23 4.20 -11.38
C THR A 144 -14.20 5.58 -10.73
N PRO A 145 -14.95 6.58 -11.22
CA PRO A 145 -15.75 6.55 -12.46
C PRO A 145 -14.88 6.51 -13.72
N ASP A 146 -15.49 6.27 -14.89
CA ASP A 146 -14.77 6.21 -16.18
C ASP A 146 -14.01 7.52 -16.50
N THR A 147 -14.48 8.65 -15.97
CA THR A 147 -13.87 9.98 -16.11
C THR A 147 -12.70 10.23 -15.16
N LEU A 148 -12.41 9.30 -14.25
CA LEU A 148 -11.37 9.48 -13.24
C LEU A 148 -9.99 9.61 -13.88
N TYR A 149 -9.70 8.82 -14.91
CA TYR A 149 -8.40 8.82 -15.55
C TYR A 149 -8.01 10.21 -16.08
N GLU A 150 -8.92 10.88 -16.79
CA GLU A 150 -8.72 12.22 -17.33
C GLU A 150 -8.51 13.25 -16.22
N ARG A 151 -9.19 13.10 -15.08
CA ARG A 151 -8.98 13.95 -13.91
C ARG A 151 -7.55 13.78 -13.38
N LEU A 152 -7.03 12.56 -13.31
CA LEU A 152 -5.68 12.29 -12.81
C LEU A 152 -4.60 12.85 -13.73
N GLN A 153 -4.84 12.89 -15.05
CA GLN A 153 -3.89 13.49 -16.01
C GLN A 153 -3.63 14.99 -15.76
N ALA A 154 -4.50 15.67 -15.00
CA ALA A 154 -4.28 17.06 -14.59
C ALA A 154 -3.25 17.21 -13.44
N ILE A 155 -2.80 16.10 -12.83
CA ILE A 155 -1.72 16.14 -11.83
C ILE A 155 -0.39 16.39 -12.56
N PRO A 156 0.39 17.43 -12.18
CA PRO A 156 1.69 17.69 -12.78
C PRO A 156 2.62 16.47 -12.67
N GLY A 157 3.23 16.07 -13.78
CA GLY A 157 4.11 14.89 -13.81
C GLY A 157 3.39 13.54 -13.75
N PHE A 158 2.05 13.50 -13.85
CA PHE A 158 1.31 12.25 -13.80
C PHE A 158 1.79 11.25 -14.86
N HIS A 159 2.30 10.11 -14.38
CA HIS A 159 2.67 9.01 -15.24
C HIS A 159 2.04 7.70 -14.73
N PRO A 160 1.08 7.08 -15.44
CA PRO A 160 0.30 5.95 -14.92
C PRO A 160 1.14 4.70 -14.64
N LYS A 161 2.35 4.58 -15.23
CA LYS A 161 3.29 3.51 -14.89
C LYS A 161 3.76 3.57 -13.44
N GLU A 162 3.87 4.76 -12.86
CA GLU A 162 4.33 4.95 -11.47
C GLU A 162 3.26 4.49 -10.47
N LEU A 163 1.97 4.63 -10.81
CA LEU A 163 0.85 4.10 -10.01
C LEU A 163 0.71 2.57 -10.08
N ALA A 164 1.30 1.92 -11.07
CA ALA A 164 1.16 0.48 -11.23
C ALA A 164 2.26 -0.29 -10.52
N TRP A 165 1.93 -1.53 -10.17
CA TRP A 165 2.91 -2.50 -9.74
C TRP A 165 3.73 -3.01 -10.94
N ASP A 166 5.05 -3.04 -10.81
CA ASP A 166 5.97 -3.57 -11.83
C ASP A 166 6.48 -4.95 -11.41
N PHE A 167 5.75 -6.00 -11.80
CA PHE A 167 6.08 -7.38 -11.42
C PHE A 167 7.46 -7.84 -11.91
N GLU A 168 7.96 -7.29 -13.02
CA GLU A 168 9.27 -7.71 -13.57
C GLU A 168 10.43 -7.25 -12.67
N ARG A 169 10.33 -6.03 -12.12
CA ARG A 169 11.32 -5.51 -11.18
C ARG A 169 11.18 -6.14 -9.80
N GLU A 170 9.96 -6.39 -9.35
CA GLU A 170 9.69 -6.95 -8.02
C GLU A 170 10.14 -8.41 -7.90
N ASN A 171 10.27 -9.13 -9.01
CA ASN A 171 10.88 -10.47 -9.05
C ASN A 171 12.39 -10.49 -8.81
N GLN A 172 13.07 -9.33 -8.77
CA GLN A 172 14.52 -9.23 -8.49
C GLN A 172 14.83 -9.26 -6.99
N ILE A 173 13.82 -9.35 -6.13
CA ILE A 173 13.96 -9.44 -4.68
C ILE A 173 14.75 -10.71 -4.30
N GLY A 174 15.90 -10.53 -3.65
CA GLY A 174 16.67 -11.62 -3.02
C GLY A 174 17.92 -12.08 -3.77
N GLU A 175 18.34 -11.39 -4.84
CA GLU A 175 19.68 -11.55 -5.43
C GLU A 175 20.73 -10.84 -4.56
N ASP A 176 22.01 -11.24 -4.62
CA ASP A 176 23.10 -10.51 -3.93
C ASP A 176 23.29 -9.13 -4.59
N MET A 177 22.74 -8.09 -3.97
CA MET A 177 22.67 -6.75 -4.56
C MET A 177 23.69 -5.82 -3.89
N ASP A 178 24.51 -5.16 -4.69
CA ASP A 178 25.45 -4.17 -4.17
C ASP A 178 24.73 -2.92 -3.62
N SER A 179 25.48 -2.06 -2.95
CA SER A 179 24.94 -0.85 -2.33
C SER A 179 24.35 0.16 -3.34
N ASP A 180 24.83 0.17 -4.59
CA ASP A 180 24.31 1.09 -5.59
C ASP A 180 22.99 0.61 -6.17
N TYR A 181 22.83 -0.71 -6.33
CA TYR A 181 21.53 -1.30 -6.63
C TYR A 181 20.51 -0.98 -5.53
N LEU A 182 20.85 -1.21 -4.26
CA LEU A 182 19.93 -0.94 -3.15
C LEU A 182 19.53 0.54 -3.09
N ALA A 183 20.47 1.45 -3.34
CA ALA A 183 20.16 2.88 -3.44
C ALA A 183 19.20 3.18 -4.60
N ALA A 184 19.39 2.55 -5.76
CA ALA A 184 18.50 2.69 -6.91
C ALA A 184 17.11 2.09 -6.66
N TRP A 185 17.03 0.96 -5.95
CA TRP A 185 15.79 0.32 -5.52
C TRP A 185 14.97 1.26 -4.63
N ILE A 186 15.59 1.80 -3.58
CA ILE A 186 14.93 2.76 -2.67
C ILE A 186 14.43 3.98 -3.45
N GLY A 187 15.30 4.58 -4.28
CA GLY A 187 14.95 5.75 -5.09
C GLY A 187 13.84 5.48 -6.12
N TYR A 188 13.68 4.24 -6.58
CA TYR A 188 12.64 3.85 -7.55
C TYR A 188 11.23 3.85 -6.93
N HIS A 189 11.08 3.54 -5.64
CA HIS A 189 9.77 3.46 -5.00
C HIS A 189 9.22 4.82 -4.54
N LEU A 190 10.09 5.82 -4.32
CA LEU A 190 9.67 7.14 -3.82
C LEU A 190 8.70 7.88 -4.78
N PRO A 191 8.92 7.93 -6.12
CA PRO A 191 7.98 8.60 -7.02
C PRO A 191 6.57 8.00 -7.00
N ARG A 192 6.45 6.69 -6.79
CA ARG A 192 5.16 6.00 -6.67
C ARG A 192 4.39 6.47 -5.44
N GLU A 193 5.05 6.55 -4.29
CA GLU A 193 4.47 7.01 -3.03
C GLU A 193 4.02 8.47 -3.14
N GLU A 194 4.87 9.32 -3.72
CA GLU A 194 4.54 10.72 -3.98
C GLU A 194 3.32 10.84 -4.91
N LEU A 195 3.25 10.03 -5.98
CA LEU A 195 2.13 10.07 -6.90
C LEU A 195 0.82 9.62 -6.24
N TRP A 196 0.85 8.56 -5.41
CA TRP A 196 -0.32 8.16 -4.62
C TRP A 196 -0.76 9.25 -3.65
N PHE A 197 0.18 9.94 -3.00
CA PHE A 197 -0.11 11.10 -2.16
C PHE A 197 -0.77 12.22 -2.96
N GLN A 198 -0.27 12.56 -4.15
CA GLN A 198 -0.86 13.59 -5.01
C GLN A 198 -2.27 13.23 -5.45
N VAL A 199 -2.52 11.96 -5.81
CA VAL A 199 -3.86 11.45 -6.14
C VAL A 199 -4.79 11.56 -4.94
N ALA A 200 -4.38 11.07 -3.78
CA ALA A 200 -5.17 11.14 -2.56
C ALA A 200 -5.51 12.60 -2.18
N ARG A 201 -4.52 13.49 -2.20
CA ARG A 201 -4.70 14.92 -1.90
C ARG A 201 -5.68 15.58 -2.87
N LYS A 202 -5.54 15.33 -4.17
CA LYS A 202 -6.43 15.89 -5.19
C LYS A 202 -7.88 15.45 -4.95
N LEU A 203 -8.12 14.15 -4.79
CA LEU A 203 -9.46 13.63 -4.58
C LEU A 203 -10.05 14.04 -3.22
N LEU A 204 -9.22 14.22 -2.19
CA LEU A 204 -9.67 14.71 -0.88
C LEU A 204 -10.20 16.14 -0.97
N VAL A 205 -9.50 17.00 -1.70
CA VAL A 205 -9.86 18.41 -1.87
C VAL A 205 -11.06 18.58 -2.81
N GLU A 206 -11.06 17.88 -3.94
CA GLU A 206 -12.10 18.01 -4.97
C GLU A 206 -13.40 17.29 -4.60
N ASP A 207 -13.32 16.04 -4.14
CA ASP A 207 -14.49 15.19 -3.98
C ASP A 207 -15.04 15.23 -2.54
N GLN A 208 -14.19 15.58 -1.56
CA GLN A 208 -14.50 15.59 -0.12
C GLN A 208 -15.36 14.39 0.31
N PRO A 209 -14.92 13.15 0.03
CA PRO A 209 -15.74 11.96 0.22
C PRO A 209 -16.10 11.75 1.69
N ALA A 210 -17.22 11.08 1.97
CA ALA A 210 -17.56 10.74 3.34
C ALA A 210 -16.48 9.87 4.00
N LEU A 211 -15.93 8.92 3.23
CA LEU A 211 -14.81 8.05 3.59
C LEU A 211 -13.74 8.10 2.50
N MET A 212 -12.51 8.44 2.87
CA MET A 212 -11.33 8.24 2.01
C MET A 212 -10.45 7.16 2.60
N ALA A 213 -9.94 6.27 1.76
CA ALA A 213 -8.95 5.28 2.11
C ALA A 213 -7.85 5.24 1.05
N VAL A 214 -6.60 5.28 1.50
CA VAL A 214 -5.42 5.12 0.66
C VAL A 214 -4.44 4.17 1.32
N MET A 215 -3.90 3.24 0.54
CA MET A 215 -2.86 2.32 0.96
C MET A 215 -1.54 2.70 0.30
N PHE A 216 -0.53 2.92 1.11
CA PHE A 216 0.85 3.18 0.71
C PHE A 216 1.65 1.89 0.90
N ASP A 217 2.34 1.44 -0.15
CA ASP A 217 3.07 0.16 -0.19
C ASP A 217 4.60 0.34 -0.18
N GLY A 218 5.10 1.58 -0.19
CA GLY A 218 6.53 1.87 -0.25
C GLY A 218 7.33 1.35 0.93
N THR A 219 6.77 1.39 2.15
CA THR A 219 7.44 0.87 3.35
C THR A 219 7.72 -0.63 3.22
N ASP A 220 6.76 -1.42 2.76
CA ASP A 220 6.92 -2.87 2.54
C ASP A 220 8.03 -3.15 1.50
N LYS A 221 7.98 -2.45 0.37
CA LYS A 221 8.94 -2.60 -0.74
C LYS A 221 10.37 -2.24 -0.38
N ILE A 222 10.55 -1.15 0.36
CA ILE A 222 11.87 -0.77 0.87
C ILE A 222 12.36 -1.84 1.86
N GLN A 223 11.50 -2.27 2.79
CA GLN A 223 11.87 -3.23 3.83
C GLN A 223 12.25 -4.60 3.28
N HIS A 224 11.67 -5.05 2.16
CA HIS A 224 12.06 -6.32 1.51
C HIS A 224 13.54 -6.43 1.17
N GLN A 225 14.21 -5.32 0.85
CA GLN A 225 15.63 -5.29 0.46
C GLN A 225 16.52 -4.56 1.48
N ALA A 226 15.96 -3.60 2.22
CA ALA A 226 16.71 -2.71 3.09
C ALA A 226 16.43 -2.90 4.59
N TRP A 227 15.84 -4.03 5.00
CA TRP A 227 15.55 -4.33 6.41
C TRP A 227 16.75 -4.12 7.33
N ALA A 228 17.95 -4.56 6.92
CA ALA A 228 19.18 -4.42 7.70
C ALA A 228 19.61 -2.97 7.98
N TYR A 229 19.09 -1.99 7.23
CA TYR A 229 19.36 -0.57 7.43
C TYR A 229 18.26 0.14 8.24
N LEU A 230 17.12 -0.52 8.44
CA LEU A 230 15.95 0.00 9.14
C LEU A 230 15.81 -0.57 10.55
N ASP A 231 16.06 -1.88 10.72
CA ASP A 231 15.89 -2.57 11.99
C ASP A 231 16.85 -2.02 13.07
N PRO A 232 16.33 -1.46 14.17
CA PRO A 232 17.17 -0.96 15.26
C PRO A 232 18.07 -2.04 15.88
N GLU A 233 17.68 -3.32 15.82
CA GLU A 233 18.47 -4.43 16.37
C GLU A 233 19.65 -4.84 15.48
N LEU A 234 19.61 -4.48 14.19
CA LEU A 234 20.67 -4.78 13.22
C LEU A 234 21.64 -3.61 13.01
N ARG A 235 21.47 -2.52 13.76
CA ARG A 235 22.33 -1.34 13.69
C ARG A 235 23.74 -1.69 14.18
N PRO A 236 24.80 -1.48 13.38
CA PRO A 236 26.17 -1.70 13.83
C PRO A 236 26.60 -0.60 14.81
N ASP A 237 27.47 -0.96 15.77
CA ASP A 237 28.05 0.00 16.73
C ASP A 237 28.90 1.09 16.05
N HIS A 238 29.53 0.72 14.93
CA HIS A 238 30.39 1.59 14.13
C HIS A 238 29.98 1.49 12.65
N PRO A 239 28.91 2.19 12.23
CA PRO A 239 28.45 2.16 10.84
C PRO A 239 29.48 2.82 9.92
N ASP A 240 29.77 2.17 8.79
CA ASP A 240 30.59 2.75 7.73
C ASP A 240 29.79 3.76 6.88
N GLU A 241 30.47 4.44 5.96
CA GLU A 241 29.85 5.45 5.08
C GLU A 241 28.76 4.87 4.18
N THR A 242 28.92 3.62 3.73
CA THR A 242 27.96 2.93 2.87
C THR A 242 26.66 2.66 3.63
N TRP A 243 26.78 2.14 4.85
CA TRP A 243 25.63 1.89 5.72
C TRP A 243 24.90 3.19 6.06
N LEU A 244 25.63 4.25 6.39
CA LEU A 244 25.05 5.57 6.68
C LEU A 244 24.30 6.15 5.46
N ARG A 245 24.87 6.01 4.26
CA ARG A 245 24.24 6.43 3.00
C ARG A 245 22.92 5.68 2.77
N LEU A 246 22.93 4.36 2.89
CA LEU A 246 21.75 3.53 2.65
C LEU A 246 20.67 3.74 3.69
N ARG A 247 21.04 3.83 4.98
CA ARG A 247 20.09 4.20 6.03
C ARG A 247 19.45 5.54 5.74
N LYS A 248 20.24 6.57 5.39
CA LYS A 248 19.70 7.89 5.06
C LYS A 248 18.70 7.87 3.89
N LEU A 249 18.88 6.98 2.92
CA LEU A 249 17.92 6.83 1.81
C LEU A 249 16.62 6.16 2.25
N CYS A 250 16.66 5.28 3.25
CA CYS A 250 15.47 4.58 3.75
C CYS A 250 14.58 5.44 4.67
N LEU A 251 15.10 6.59 5.14
CA LEU A 251 14.47 7.48 6.10
C LEU A 251 13.86 8.70 5.41
#